data_AF-A0A538CIX0-F1
#
_entry.id   AF-A0A538CIX0-F1
#
_cell.length_a   1.000
_cell.length_b   1.000
_cell.length_c   1.000
_cell.angle_alpha   90.00
_cell.angle_beta   90.00
_cell.angle_gamma   90.00
#
_symmetry.space_group_name_H-M   'P 1'
#
loop_
_entity.id
_entity.type
_entity.pdbx_description
1 polymer ?
#
loop_
_entity_poly.entity_id
_entity_poly.type
_entity_poly.pdbx_seq_one_letter_code
_entity_poly.pdbx_strand_id
1 'polypeptide(L)'
;MSVRWLAAAVAALAAGAIVLLLALDVGRWETTLTRGDVRFKTAPTRTDLWQANEMLPFHVAKRLLAVDDDIAYRQTLRSFWLARPHANKWAVTNVDQLRSEATVALANFIRTSRNPQRKSQAATLLGIIGLGLAASDDPGQRLRFLLYASKSFRGALTYDQNNEDAKFNLELTLRLLRQQPTSTGGGAAHGPGRGGGAALSQPGSGY
;
A
#
# COMPACT_ATOMS: atom_id res chain seq x y z
N MET A 1 34.91 53.37 1.25
CA MET A 1 33.70 52.56 1.53
C MET A 1 33.90 51.91 2.89
N SER A 2 33.07 52.21 3.90
CA SER A 2 33.27 51.63 5.24
C SER A 2 33.03 50.12 5.20
N VAL A 3 33.81 49.36 5.96
CA VAL A 3 33.77 47.88 6.05
C VAL A 3 32.34 47.34 6.24
N ARG A 4 31.47 48.13 6.89
CA ARG A 4 30.06 47.84 7.12
C ARG A 4 29.24 47.70 5.82
N TRP A 5 29.48 48.55 4.82
CA TRP A 5 28.79 48.48 3.53
C TRP A 5 29.27 47.29 2.69
N LEU A 6 30.56 46.99 2.75
CA LEU A 6 31.15 45.79 2.12
C LEU A 6 30.57 44.52 2.73
N ALA A 7 30.51 44.43 4.07
CA ALA A 7 29.91 43.30 4.77
C ALA A 7 28.41 43.15 4.42
N ALA A 8 27.67 44.26 4.37
CA ALA A 8 26.25 44.24 3.99
C ALA A 8 26.06 43.78 2.53
N ALA A 9 26.90 44.24 1.60
CA ALA A 9 26.84 43.81 0.20
C ALA A 9 27.15 42.32 0.03
N VAL A 10 28.17 41.81 0.71
CA VAL A 10 28.51 40.36 0.70
C VAL A 10 27.38 39.53 1.29
N ALA A 11 26.81 39.96 2.42
CA ALA A 11 25.67 39.27 3.04
C ALA A 11 24.44 39.25 2.11
N ALA A 12 24.13 40.37 1.45
CA ALA A 12 23.04 40.45 0.49
C ALA A 12 23.24 39.54 -0.72
N LEU A 13 24.47 39.49 -1.27
CA LEU A 13 24.81 38.58 -2.37
C LEU A 13 24.69 37.11 -1.95
N ALA A 14 25.19 36.76 -0.75
CA ALA A 14 25.07 35.41 -0.22
C ALA A 14 23.61 34.99 -0.03
N ALA A 15 22.78 35.87 0.55
CA ALA A 15 21.36 35.64 0.71
C ALA A 15 20.65 35.46 -0.64
N GLY A 16 20.95 36.31 -1.63
CA GLY A 16 20.42 36.21 -2.99
C GLY A 16 20.78 34.87 -3.65
N ALA A 17 22.04 34.43 -3.50
CA ALA A 17 22.47 33.13 -4.01
C ALA A 17 21.72 31.96 -3.35
N ILE A 18 21.50 31.99 -2.04
CA ILE A 18 20.73 30.97 -1.32
C ILE A 18 19.28 30.90 -1.82
N VAL A 19 18.63 32.05 -1.99
CA VAL A 19 17.25 32.11 -2.51
C VAL A 19 17.18 31.58 -3.94
N LEU A 20 18.16 31.90 -4.79
CA LEU A 20 18.23 31.38 -6.15
C LEU A 20 18.38 29.86 -6.17
N LEU A 21 19.28 29.31 -5.37
CA LEU A 21 19.47 27.85 -5.25
C LEU A 21 18.20 27.15 -4.75
N LEU A 22 17.53 27.76 -3.76
CA LEU A 22 16.25 27.25 -3.25
C LEU A 22 15.18 27.21 -4.35
N ALA A 23 15.06 28.28 -5.15
CA ALA A 23 14.11 28.32 -6.26
C ALA A 23 14.41 27.24 -7.32
N LEU A 24 15.69 26.99 -7.62
CA LEU A 24 16.10 25.90 -8.51
C LEU A 24 15.75 24.53 -7.93
N ASP A 25 15.97 24.30 -6.64
CA ASP A 25 15.62 23.05 -5.98
C ASP A 25 14.10 22.81 -5.96
N VAL A 26 13.29 23.85 -5.78
CA VAL A 26 11.83 23.75 -5.88
C VAL A 26 11.40 23.32 -7.29
N GLY A 27 11.94 23.95 -8.34
CA GLY A 27 11.67 23.54 -9.73
C GLY A 27 12.15 22.12 -10.04
N ARG A 28 13.26 21.68 -9.44
CA ARG A 28 13.74 20.29 -9.54
C ARG A 28 12.79 19.32 -8.88
N TRP A 29 12.21 19.66 -7.73
CA TRP A 29 11.23 18.81 -7.06
C TRP A 29 9.99 18.60 -7.91
N GLU A 30 9.40 19.67 -8.45
CA GLU A 30 8.23 19.60 -9.33
C GLU A 30 8.50 18.69 -10.55
N THR A 31 9.58 18.96 -11.28
CA THR A 31 9.95 18.17 -12.46
C THR A 31 10.28 16.71 -12.12
N THR A 32 10.92 16.46 -10.98
CA THR A 32 11.23 15.10 -10.51
C THR A 32 9.97 14.34 -10.15
N LEU A 33 8.99 14.98 -9.52
CA LEU A 33 7.72 14.34 -9.17
C LEU A 33 6.94 13.93 -10.42
N THR A 34 6.76 14.85 -11.37
CA THR A 34 6.04 14.58 -12.63
C THR A 34 6.74 13.51 -13.47
N ARG A 35 8.07 13.59 -13.61
CA ARG A 35 8.84 12.56 -14.34
C ARG A 35 8.81 11.22 -13.62
N GLY A 36 8.87 11.24 -12.29
CA GLY A 36 8.74 10.05 -11.46
C GLY A 36 7.43 9.31 -11.70
N ASP A 37 6.32 10.05 -11.84
CA ASP A 37 4.99 9.45 -12.10
C ASP A 37 4.90 8.79 -13.47
N VAL A 38 5.44 9.45 -14.50
CA VAL A 38 5.50 8.87 -15.85
C VAL A 38 6.40 7.63 -15.86
N ARG A 39 7.55 7.68 -15.17
CA ARG A 39 8.47 6.55 -15.06
C ARG A 39 7.87 5.40 -14.25
N PHE A 40 7.11 5.68 -13.21
CA PHE A 40 6.44 4.65 -12.42
C PHE A 40 5.50 3.79 -13.27
N LYS A 41 4.79 4.39 -14.23
CA LYS A 41 3.89 3.66 -15.15
C LYS A 41 4.62 2.67 -16.06
N THR A 42 5.90 2.91 -16.37
CA THR A 42 6.67 2.11 -17.34
C THR A 42 7.74 1.23 -16.70
N ALA A 43 8.38 1.71 -15.62
CA ALA A 43 9.46 1.03 -14.92
C ALA A 43 9.31 1.16 -13.38
N PRO A 44 8.28 0.55 -12.78
CA PRO A 44 7.96 0.66 -11.35
C PRO A 44 8.98 -0.02 -10.44
N THR A 45 9.85 -0.89 -10.95
CA THR A 45 10.91 -1.55 -10.17
C THR A 45 12.10 -0.64 -9.87
N ARG A 46 12.21 0.51 -10.53
CA ARG A 46 13.31 1.47 -10.31
C ARG A 46 13.32 2.03 -8.89
N THR A 47 14.51 2.17 -8.32
CA THR A 47 14.73 2.67 -6.95
C THR A 47 14.90 4.19 -6.88
N ASP A 48 15.21 4.85 -7.99
CA ASP A 48 15.46 6.30 -8.10
C ASP A 48 14.18 7.14 -8.32
N LEU A 49 13.00 6.53 -8.18
CA LEU A 49 11.72 7.22 -8.36
C LEU A 49 11.50 8.27 -7.25
N TRP A 50 11.08 9.48 -7.65
CA TRP A 50 10.76 10.61 -6.77
C TRP A 50 11.92 11.07 -5.85
N GLN A 51 13.17 10.90 -6.30
CA GLN A 51 14.37 11.38 -5.61
C GLN A 51 14.98 12.56 -6.36
N ALA A 52 14.83 13.78 -5.84
CA ALA A 52 15.43 14.97 -6.43
C ALA A 52 16.88 15.11 -5.97
N ASN A 53 17.76 15.53 -6.88
CA ASN A 53 19.12 15.90 -6.54
C ASN A 53 19.16 17.39 -6.14
N GLU A 54 19.01 17.64 -4.84
CA GLU A 54 19.03 18.98 -4.25
C GLU A 54 20.45 19.58 -4.24
N MET A 55 20.55 20.87 -4.53
CA MET A 55 21.80 21.62 -4.46
C MET A 55 22.07 22.11 -3.03
N LEU A 56 21.01 22.49 -2.31
CA LEU A 56 21.10 22.87 -0.91
C LEU A 56 21.22 21.63 -0.01
N PRO A 57 22.11 21.66 1.00
CA PRO A 57 22.22 20.56 1.97
C PRO A 57 20.98 20.47 2.87
N PHE A 58 20.86 19.36 3.60
CA PHE A 58 19.83 19.12 4.63
C PHE A 58 18.37 19.04 4.14
N HIS A 59 18.15 18.89 2.84
CA HIS A 59 16.82 18.76 2.24
C HIS A 59 15.89 19.95 2.56
N VAL A 60 16.45 21.17 2.54
CA VAL A 60 15.72 22.39 2.91
C VAL A 60 14.53 22.60 2.00
N ALA A 61 14.70 22.39 0.68
CA ALA A 61 13.60 22.55 -0.28
C ALA A 61 12.50 21.51 -0.03
N LYS A 62 12.87 20.25 0.21
CA LYS A 62 11.92 19.18 0.53
C LYS A 62 11.08 19.49 1.76
N ARG A 63 11.73 19.94 2.84
CA ARG A 63 11.08 20.30 4.12
C ARG A 63 10.17 21.51 3.98
N LEU A 64 10.64 22.53 3.25
CA LEU A 64 9.87 23.74 2.99
C LEU A 64 8.61 23.45 2.17
N LEU A 65 8.71 22.57 1.17
CA LEU A 65 7.59 22.13 0.35
C LEU A 65 6.70 21.08 1.05
N ALA A 66 7.12 20.56 2.21
CA ALA A 66 6.41 19.52 2.96
C ALA A 66 6.02 18.28 2.13
N VAL A 67 6.84 17.90 1.14
CA VAL A 67 6.55 16.81 0.19
C VAL A 67 6.79 15.41 0.76
N ASP A 68 7.19 15.28 2.01
CA ASP A 68 7.45 13.99 2.66
C ASP A 68 6.23 13.06 2.65
N ASP A 69 5.03 13.57 2.97
CA ASP A 69 3.80 12.76 2.97
C ASP A 69 3.41 12.32 1.55
N ASP A 70 3.62 13.19 0.55
CA ASP A 70 3.36 12.90 -0.86
C ASP A 70 4.28 11.78 -1.36
N ILE A 71 5.57 11.87 -1.06
CA ILE A 71 6.57 10.86 -1.44
C ILE A 71 6.27 9.55 -0.72
N ALA A 72 5.96 9.59 0.59
CA ALA A 72 5.62 8.40 1.36
C ALA A 72 4.36 7.71 0.80
N TYR A 73 3.35 8.47 0.38
CA TYR A 73 2.17 7.94 -0.26
C TYR A 73 2.50 7.26 -1.59
N ARG A 74 3.26 7.91 -2.46
CA ARG A 74 3.71 7.36 -3.76
C ARG A 74 4.52 6.07 -3.60
N GLN A 75 5.43 6.04 -2.62
CA GLN A 75 6.20 4.84 -2.30
C GLN A 75 5.30 3.70 -1.82
N THR A 76 4.29 4.01 -1.02
CA THR A 76 3.31 3.03 -0.54
C THR A 76 2.48 2.45 -1.70
N LEU A 77 2.03 3.30 -2.63
CA LEU A 77 1.35 2.86 -3.86
C LEU A 77 2.24 1.96 -4.72
N ARG A 78 3.53 2.30 -4.83
CA ARG A 78 4.50 1.48 -5.54
C ARG A 78 4.63 0.09 -4.91
N SER A 79 4.74 -0.01 -3.58
CA SER A 79 4.80 -1.30 -2.89
C SER A 79 3.56 -2.14 -3.16
N PHE A 80 2.36 -1.54 -3.09
CA PHE A 80 1.10 -2.22 -3.46
C PHE A 80 1.10 -2.71 -4.91
N TRP A 81 1.56 -1.88 -5.85
CA TRP A 81 1.61 -2.25 -7.27
C TRP A 81 2.56 -3.43 -7.50
N LEU A 82 3.73 -3.42 -6.86
CA LEU A 82 4.72 -4.50 -6.93
C LEU A 82 4.23 -5.80 -6.27
N ALA A 83 3.38 -5.71 -5.25
CA ALA A 83 2.79 -6.88 -4.60
C ALA A 83 1.85 -7.70 -5.49
N ARG A 84 1.45 -7.15 -6.66
CA ARG A 84 0.58 -7.81 -7.65
C ARG A 84 -0.57 -8.58 -6.98
N PRO A 85 -1.52 -7.88 -6.34
CA PRO A 85 -2.56 -8.52 -5.54
C PRO A 85 -3.40 -9.54 -6.32
N HIS A 86 -3.49 -9.40 -7.64
CA HIS A 86 -4.23 -10.31 -8.54
C HIS A 86 -3.35 -11.34 -9.27
N ALA A 87 -2.02 -11.30 -9.11
CA ALA A 87 -1.16 -12.26 -9.77
C ALA A 87 -1.29 -13.64 -9.13
N ASN A 88 -1.34 -14.66 -9.99
CA ASN A 88 -1.25 -16.04 -9.57
C ASN A 88 0.12 -16.31 -8.91
N LYS A 89 0.11 -16.77 -7.65
CA LYS A 89 1.31 -17.09 -6.87
C LYS A 89 2.21 -18.15 -7.52
N TRP A 90 1.66 -19.03 -8.35
CA TRP A 90 2.41 -20.07 -9.06
C TRP A 90 3.16 -19.56 -10.29
N ALA A 91 2.84 -18.34 -10.77
CA ALA A 91 3.44 -17.75 -11.96
C ALA A 91 4.59 -16.78 -11.65
N VAL A 92 4.75 -16.36 -10.39
CA VAL A 92 5.70 -15.30 -10.00
C VAL A 92 6.39 -15.66 -8.70
N THR A 93 7.72 -15.77 -8.73
CA THR A 93 8.57 -15.97 -7.55
C THR A 93 8.50 -14.73 -6.62
N ASN A 94 8.54 -14.93 -5.30
CA ASN A 94 8.57 -13.88 -4.25
C ASN A 94 7.31 -13.03 -4.05
N VAL A 95 6.15 -13.44 -4.60
CA VAL A 95 4.90 -12.68 -4.44
C VAL A 95 4.50 -12.51 -2.98
N ASP A 96 4.69 -13.52 -2.15
CA ASP A 96 4.32 -13.46 -0.73
C ASP A 96 5.20 -12.46 0.04
N GLN A 97 6.49 -12.39 -0.28
CA GLN A 97 7.38 -11.38 0.28
C GLN A 97 6.93 -9.97 -0.11
N LEU A 98 6.67 -9.72 -1.40
CA LEU A 98 6.22 -8.40 -1.89
C LEU A 98 4.87 -7.99 -1.29
N ARG A 99 3.94 -8.93 -1.09
CA ARG A 99 2.67 -8.67 -0.40
C ARG A 99 2.87 -8.34 1.08
N SER A 100 3.76 -9.05 1.76
CA SER A 100 4.12 -8.75 3.15
C SER A 100 4.70 -7.34 3.28
N GLU A 101 5.66 -6.99 2.42
CA GLU A 101 6.27 -5.65 2.38
C GLU A 101 5.23 -4.55 2.10
N ALA A 102 4.32 -4.77 1.15
CA ALA A 102 3.23 -3.83 0.86
C ALA A 102 2.25 -3.68 2.02
N THR A 103 1.90 -4.78 2.69
CA THR A 103 1.01 -4.77 3.86
C THR A 103 1.62 -3.93 4.99
N VAL A 104 2.91 -4.12 5.27
CA VAL A 104 3.64 -3.35 6.28
C VAL A 104 3.74 -1.87 5.89
N ALA A 105 4.07 -1.57 4.63
CA ALA A 105 4.15 -0.20 4.13
C ALA A 105 2.82 0.55 4.26
N LEU A 106 1.72 -0.08 3.81
CA LEU A 106 0.36 0.47 3.91
C LEU A 106 -0.06 0.70 5.36
N ALA A 107 0.15 -0.27 6.24
CA ALA A 107 -0.20 -0.14 7.66
C ALA A 107 0.60 0.99 8.34
N ASN A 108 1.90 1.11 8.04
CA ASN A 108 2.72 2.19 8.55
C ASN A 108 2.28 3.56 8.01
N PHE A 109 1.93 3.66 6.73
CA PHE A 109 1.42 4.88 6.13
C PHE A 109 0.10 5.33 6.77
N ILE A 110 -0.84 4.41 6.99
CA ILE A 110 -2.12 4.71 7.68
C ILE A 110 -1.88 5.30 9.08
N ARG A 111 -0.89 4.78 9.81
CA ARG A 111 -0.53 5.25 11.15
C ARG A 111 0.11 6.65 11.14
N THR A 112 0.97 6.93 10.17
CA THR A 112 1.85 8.11 10.17
C THR A 112 1.31 9.29 9.37
N SER A 113 0.52 9.04 8.32
CA SER A 113 -0.02 10.11 7.49
C SER A 113 -0.95 11.02 8.30
N ARG A 114 -1.07 12.28 7.88
CA ARG A 114 -2.01 13.24 8.46
C ARG A 114 -3.24 13.47 7.59
N ASN A 115 -3.23 12.98 6.36
CA ASN A 115 -4.30 13.18 5.40
C ASN A 115 -5.35 12.04 5.49
N PRO A 116 -6.58 12.31 5.93
CA PRO A 116 -7.59 11.26 6.13
C PRO A 116 -8.01 10.58 4.82
N GLN A 117 -8.09 11.31 3.70
CA GLN A 117 -8.39 10.73 2.39
C GLN A 117 -7.31 9.73 1.96
N ARG A 118 -6.02 10.07 2.14
CA ARG A 118 -4.91 9.15 1.83
C ARG A 118 -4.89 7.94 2.77
N LYS A 119 -5.25 8.11 4.05
CA LYS A 119 -5.44 6.96 4.96
C LYS A 119 -6.55 6.04 4.48
N SER A 120 -7.67 6.61 4.04
CA SER A 120 -8.79 5.85 3.49
C SER A 120 -8.38 5.04 2.27
N GLN A 121 -7.67 5.68 1.33
CA GLN A 121 -7.13 5.02 0.14
C GLN A 121 -6.15 3.88 0.51
N ALA A 122 -5.20 4.13 1.42
CA ALA A 122 -4.26 3.10 1.87
C ALA A 122 -4.97 1.93 2.57
N ALA A 123 -5.96 2.20 3.41
CA ALA A 123 -6.78 1.16 4.05
C ALA A 123 -7.60 0.35 3.01
N THR A 124 -8.06 1.01 1.94
CA THR A 124 -8.74 0.34 0.81
C THR A 124 -7.78 -0.62 0.11
N LEU A 125 -6.57 -0.18 -0.22
CA LEU A 125 -5.55 -1.03 -0.85
C LEU A 125 -5.14 -2.20 0.04
N LEU A 126 -5.06 -1.98 1.36
CA LEU A 126 -4.80 -3.04 2.33
C LEU A 126 -5.91 -4.09 2.34
N GLY A 127 -7.17 -3.65 2.23
CA GLY A 127 -8.33 -4.53 2.07
C GLY A 127 -8.27 -5.34 0.77
N ILE A 128 -7.82 -4.73 -0.34
CA ILE A 128 -7.66 -5.41 -1.63
C ILE A 128 -6.59 -6.52 -1.56
N ILE A 129 -5.47 -6.31 -0.85
CA ILE A 129 -4.50 -7.39 -0.62
C ILE A 129 -5.18 -8.56 0.11
N GLY A 130 -5.93 -8.28 1.17
CA GLY A 130 -6.70 -9.28 1.90
C GLY A 130 -7.68 -10.03 1.01
N LEU A 131 -8.44 -9.31 0.18
CA LEU A 131 -9.42 -9.90 -0.72
C LEU A 131 -8.75 -10.79 -1.79
N GLY A 132 -7.60 -10.38 -2.33
CA GLY A 132 -6.82 -11.21 -3.27
C GLY A 132 -6.31 -12.50 -2.63
N LEU A 133 -5.93 -12.46 -1.34
CA LEU A 133 -5.52 -13.64 -0.58
C LEU A 133 -6.70 -14.56 -0.20
N ALA A 134 -7.94 -14.05 -0.22
CA ALA A 134 -9.13 -14.86 -0.01
C ALA A 134 -9.42 -15.85 -1.14
N ALA A 135 -8.69 -15.79 -2.26
CA ALA A 135 -8.72 -16.82 -3.30
C ALA A 135 -8.10 -18.17 -2.87
N SER A 136 -7.76 -18.35 -1.59
CA SER A 136 -7.26 -19.61 -1.04
C SER A 136 -8.31 -20.73 -1.11
N ASP A 137 -7.85 -21.94 -1.41
CA ASP A 137 -8.67 -23.15 -1.44
C ASP A 137 -9.12 -23.57 -0.03
N ASP A 138 -8.31 -23.27 1.00
CA ASP A 138 -8.64 -23.55 2.40
C ASP A 138 -9.76 -22.61 2.91
N PRO A 139 -10.94 -23.15 3.30
CA PRO A 139 -12.05 -22.35 3.80
C PRO A 139 -11.69 -21.53 5.05
N GLY A 140 -10.84 -22.07 5.93
CA GLY A 140 -10.42 -21.39 7.16
C GLY A 140 -9.59 -20.14 6.87
N GLN A 141 -8.57 -20.27 6.02
CA GLN A 141 -7.77 -19.13 5.54
C GLN A 141 -8.62 -18.12 4.78
N ARG A 142 -9.46 -18.58 3.85
CA ARG A 142 -10.33 -17.70 3.08
C ARG A 142 -11.23 -16.85 3.98
N LEU A 143 -11.86 -17.44 4.99
CA LEU A 143 -12.65 -16.70 5.97
C LEU A 143 -11.82 -15.63 6.70
N ARG A 144 -10.62 -15.96 7.16
CA ARG A 144 -9.72 -15.02 7.85
C ARG A 144 -9.37 -13.83 6.96
N PHE A 145 -9.06 -14.07 5.70
CA PHE A 145 -8.73 -13.01 4.73
C PHE A 145 -9.92 -12.13 4.38
N LEU A 146 -11.12 -12.70 4.24
CA LEU A 146 -12.35 -11.92 4.02
C LEU A 146 -12.70 -11.04 5.23
N LEU A 147 -12.53 -11.56 6.46
CA LEU A 147 -12.72 -10.77 7.68
C LEU A 147 -11.72 -9.63 7.78
N TYR A 148 -10.45 -9.90 7.45
CA TYR A 148 -9.41 -8.87 7.39
C TYR A 148 -9.74 -7.78 6.36
N ALA A 149 -10.14 -8.17 5.14
CA ALA A 149 -10.53 -7.24 4.08
C ALA A 149 -11.72 -6.36 4.52
N SER A 150 -12.77 -6.97 5.09
CA SER A 150 -13.94 -6.26 5.62
C SER A 150 -13.56 -5.22 6.68
N LYS A 151 -12.67 -5.59 7.62
CA LYS A 151 -12.16 -4.66 8.64
C LYS A 151 -11.40 -3.49 8.01
N SER A 152 -10.55 -3.75 7.03
CA SER A 152 -9.78 -2.72 6.32
C SER A 152 -10.68 -1.75 5.56
N PHE A 153 -11.70 -2.23 4.84
CA PHE A 153 -12.64 -1.34 4.15
C PHE A 153 -13.51 -0.51 5.11
N ARG A 154 -13.96 -1.10 6.23
CA ARG A 154 -14.63 -0.32 7.29
C ARG A 154 -13.71 0.74 7.91
N GLY A 155 -12.43 0.41 8.09
CA GLY A 155 -11.40 1.36 8.49
C GLY A 155 -11.24 2.51 7.49
N ALA A 156 -11.23 2.19 6.19
CA ALA A 156 -11.20 3.20 5.14
C ALA A 156 -12.39 4.19 5.23
N LEU A 157 -13.59 3.66 5.43
CA LEU A 157 -14.81 4.47 5.60
C LEU A 157 -14.84 5.28 6.91
N THR A 158 -14.06 4.88 7.91
CA THR A 158 -13.87 5.67 9.14
C THR A 158 -13.03 6.92 8.86
N TYR A 159 -12.06 6.83 7.94
CA TYR A 159 -11.23 7.97 7.56
C TYR A 159 -11.88 8.86 6.50
N ASP A 160 -12.62 8.28 5.55
CA ASP A 160 -13.35 9.00 4.51
C ASP A 160 -14.61 8.23 4.11
N GLN A 161 -15.77 8.76 4.50
CA GLN A 161 -17.08 8.17 4.24
C GLN A 161 -17.50 8.25 2.76
N ASN A 162 -16.84 9.10 1.97
CA ASN A 162 -17.15 9.30 0.55
C ASN A 162 -16.28 8.41 -0.36
N ASN A 163 -15.47 7.52 0.21
CA ASN A 163 -14.67 6.58 -0.57
C ASN A 163 -15.55 5.47 -1.18
N GLU A 164 -15.97 5.67 -2.43
CA GLU A 164 -16.81 4.75 -3.17
C GLU A 164 -16.15 3.38 -3.42
N ASP A 165 -14.83 3.36 -3.66
CA ASP A 165 -14.08 2.10 -3.83
C ASP A 165 -14.15 1.24 -2.57
N ALA A 166 -14.03 1.85 -1.40
CA ALA A 166 -14.15 1.14 -0.13
C ALA A 166 -15.57 0.59 0.09
N LYS A 167 -16.62 1.34 -0.26
CA LYS A 167 -18.01 0.88 -0.17
C LYS A 167 -18.26 -0.33 -1.07
N PHE A 168 -17.87 -0.21 -2.34
CA PHE A 168 -18.04 -1.28 -3.32
C PHE A 168 -17.29 -2.55 -2.91
N ASN A 169 -16.02 -2.41 -2.54
CA ASN A 169 -15.21 -3.56 -2.12
C ASN A 169 -15.70 -4.18 -0.80
N LEU A 170 -16.20 -3.37 0.14
CA LEU A 170 -16.85 -3.87 1.34
C LEU A 170 -18.10 -4.67 1.00
N GLU A 171 -18.95 -4.17 0.11
CA GLU A 171 -20.15 -4.87 -0.32
C GLU A 171 -19.80 -6.24 -0.93
N LEU A 172 -18.85 -6.27 -1.87
CA LEU A 172 -18.36 -7.51 -2.47
C LEU A 172 -17.85 -8.48 -1.39
N THR A 173 -17.03 -7.99 -0.45
CA THR A 173 -16.48 -8.80 0.64
C THR A 173 -17.57 -9.38 1.55
N LEU A 174 -18.61 -8.59 1.87
CA LEU A 174 -19.74 -9.05 2.67
C LEU A 174 -20.64 -10.06 1.94
N ARG A 175 -20.75 -9.96 0.61
CA ARG A 175 -21.42 -11.00 -0.21
C ARG A 175 -20.62 -12.31 -0.16
N LEU A 176 -19.31 -12.26 -0.32
CA LEU A 176 -18.43 -13.44 -0.25
C LEU A 176 -18.41 -14.07 1.15
N LEU A 177 -18.46 -13.27 2.21
CA LEU A 177 -18.57 -13.77 3.59
C LEU A 177 -19.87 -14.54 3.82
N ARG A 178 -21.00 -14.05 3.30
CA ARG A 178 -22.29 -14.74 3.39
C ARG A 178 -22.31 -16.06 2.64
N GLN A 179 -21.51 -16.19 1.59
CA GLN A 179 -21.37 -17.41 0.80
C GLN A 179 -20.36 -18.40 1.40
N GLN A 180 -19.62 -18.02 2.45
CA GLN A 180 -18.71 -18.97 3.09
C GLN A 180 -19.52 -20.10 3.74
N PRO A 181 -19.12 -21.36 3.52
CA PRO A 181 -19.73 -22.48 4.22
C PRO A 181 -19.64 -22.23 5.72
N THR A 182 -20.78 -22.17 6.40
CA THR A 182 -20.87 -22.09 7.87
C THR A 182 -20.44 -23.39 8.53
N SER A 183 -20.16 -24.43 7.75
CA SER A 183 -19.66 -25.71 8.22
C SER A 183 -18.15 -25.66 8.46
N THR A 184 -17.76 -25.46 9.71
CA THR A 184 -16.70 -26.26 10.34
C THR A 184 -17.14 -27.73 10.50
N GLY A 185 -17.73 -28.31 9.46
CA GLY A 185 -18.15 -29.70 9.39
C GLY A 185 -17.06 -30.50 8.70
N GLY A 186 -16.33 -31.31 9.47
CA GLY A 186 -15.43 -32.32 8.94
C GLY A 186 -13.94 -32.01 9.10
N GLY A 187 -13.46 -31.98 10.35
CA GLY A 187 -12.08 -32.33 10.64
C GLY A 187 -11.86 -33.79 10.27
N ALA A 188 -11.58 -34.07 9.00
CA ALA A 188 -10.91 -35.29 8.59
C ALA A 188 -9.40 -35.02 8.54
N ALA A 189 -8.66 -35.85 9.27
CA ALA A 189 -7.21 -36.07 9.26
C ALA A 189 -6.32 -35.15 10.12
N HIS A 190 -6.11 -35.53 11.39
CA HIS A 190 -4.84 -36.14 11.81
C HIS A 190 -4.98 -36.87 13.16
N GLY A 191 -5.26 -38.16 13.13
CA GLY A 191 -5.09 -39.07 14.27
C GLY A 191 -4.14 -40.19 13.87
N PRO A 192 -3.07 -40.48 14.62
CA PRO A 192 -2.09 -41.47 14.19
C PRO A 192 -2.61 -42.90 14.44
N GLY A 193 -2.75 -43.67 13.36
CA GLY A 193 -2.64 -45.13 13.34
C GLY A 193 -3.87 -45.95 13.74
N ARG A 194 -4.46 -46.67 12.77
CA ARG A 194 -4.58 -48.14 12.74
C ARG A 194 -5.65 -48.58 11.72
N GLY A 195 -5.25 -49.54 10.88
CA GLY A 195 -6.09 -50.68 10.48
C GLY A 195 -7.11 -50.42 9.37
N GLY A 196 -6.99 -51.22 8.30
CA GLY A 196 -7.93 -51.25 7.19
C GLY A 196 -9.35 -51.69 7.58
N GLY A 197 -10.29 -51.37 6.71
CA GLY A 197 -11.67 -51.82 6.78
C GLY A 197 -12.46 -51.16 5.66
N ALA A 198 -12.95 -51.96 4.71
CA ALA A 198 -13.83 -51.52 3.65
C ALA A 198 -15.11 -50.86 4.20
N ALA A 199 -15.53 -49.76 3.59
CA ALA A 199 -16.87 -49.22 3.78
C ALA A 199 -17.52 -49.03 2.41
N LEU A 200 -18.35 -50.00 2.05
CA LEU A 200 -19.43 -49.86 1.08
C LEU A 200 -20.34 -48.70 1.54
N SER A 201 -20.61 -47.75 0.66
CA SER A 201 -21.72 -46.81 0.87
C SER A 201 -22.77 -47.07 -0.20
N GLN A 202 -23.89 -47.63 0.25
CA GLN A 202 -25.14 -47.72 -0.49
C GLN A 202 -25.75 -46.32 -0.66
N PRO A 203 -26.33 -45.99 -1.82
CA PRO A 203 -27.07 -44.76 -2.02
C PRO A 203 -28.48 -44.88 -1.41
N GLY A 204 -28.89 -43.90 -0.62
CA GLY A 204 -30.24 -43.78 -0.06
C GLY A 204 -31.04 -42.67 -0.73
N SER A 205 -32.25 -42.99 -1.18
CA SER A 205 -33.22 -42.13 -1.87
C SER A 205 -34.29 -41.52 -0.95
N GLY A 206 -34.88 -40.40 -1.40
CA GLY A 206 -36.23 -39.93 -1.05
C GLY A 206 -36.24 -38.75 -0.06
N TYR A 207 -36.97 -37.65 -0.28
CA TYR A 207 -37.92 -37.23 -1.32
C TYR A 207 -37.55 -35.82 -1.81
#